data_AF-A0A972S7V3-F1
#
_entry.id   AF-A0A972S7V3-F1
#
_cell.length_a   1.000
_cell.length_b   1.000
_cell.length_c   1.000
_cell.angle_alpha   90.00
_cell.angle_beta   90.00
_cell.angle_gamma   90.00
#
_symmetry.space_group_name_H-M   'P 1'
#
loop_
_entity.id
_entity.type
_entity.pdbx_description
1 polymer ?
#
loop_
_entity_poly.entity_id
_entity_poly.type
_entity_poly.pdbx_seq_one_letter_code
_entity_poly.pdbx_strand_id
1 'polypeptide(L)'
;MKTRNLAAMLLIAFMFLSTLSHAASQDVENFVKRLYNDILNREADPSGLNYWKEELLDGKSATYVAKKFFFSQEFKSQNLSDKEYLQRCYRTFFDREPDQAGEAYWLSQMSQGVSRSQVFYGFAFSQEFEDVCKRYGMTPYTSDDKLQAFIDRLYNYIMDREPGEKEIEYWQNAIKDKKVDLKYMVKYFFFSPEFTNKNVSDEEFVKKAFKTILDRDPDKEGFDYWVNKLANGESRESVVDKFLSSEEFFVLANSYVPADDYSPAPTPPEGDYRLLAWNDLGMHCMDKEYSVFSILPPFNTLNAQLIKKGEEPELTNKNVRITYESLPSLDGKWNTTSYT
;
A
#
# COMPACT_ATOMS: atom_id res chain seq x y z
N MET A 1 14.32 54.68 25.04
CA MET A 1 15.16 53.90 24.09
C MET A 1 14.72 52.44 23.87
N LYS A 2 13.86 51.84 24.71
CA LYS A 2 13.45 50.42 24.56
C LYS A 2 12.33 50.12 23.54
N THR A 3 11.49 51.09 23.17
CA THR A 3 10.35 50.89 22.26
C THR A 3 10.68 50.92 20.76
N ARG A 4 11.78 51.60 20.36
CA ARG A 4 12.21 51.64 18.95
C ARG A 4 12.78 50.30 18.45
N ASN A 5 13.29 49.45 19.34
CA ASN A 5 13.86 48.15 18.96
C ASN A 5 12.80 47.05 18.77
N LEU A 6 11.67 47.09 19.49
CA LEU A 6 10.59 46.11 19.30
C LEU A 6 9.85 46.31 17.96
N ALA A 7 9.57 47.56 17.58
CA ALA A 7 8.91 47.85 16.31
C ALA A 7 9.78 47.48 15.11
N ALA A 8 11.10 47.72 15.18
CA ALA A 8 12.05 47.28 14.17
C ALA A 8 12.18 45.74 14.10
N MET A 9 12.21 45.05 15.25
CA MET A 9 12.20 43.57 15.29
C MET A 9 10.90 42.98 14.75
N LEU A 10 9.74 43.55 15.06
CA LEU A 10 8.46 43.10 14.50
C LEU A 10 8.37 43.35 13.00
N LEU A 11 8.85 44.50 12.52
CA LEU A 11 8.89 44.79 11.08
C LEU A 11 9.84 43.84 10.35
N ILE A 12 11.01 43.56 10.93
CA ILE A 12 11.98 42.61 10.36
C ILE A 12 11.37 41.20 10.39
N ALA A 13 10.81 40.74 11.50
CA ALA A 13 10.17 39.43 11.58
C ALA A 13 8.99 39.30 10.59
N PHE A 14 8.18 40.35 10.41
CA PHE A 14 7.07 40.37 9.46
C PHE A 14 7.55 40.43 8.01
N MET A 15 8.58 41.23 7.70
CA MET A 15 9.21 41.26 6.38
C MET A 15 9.81 39.89 6.06
N PHE A 16 10.55 39.26 6.99
CA PHE A 16 11.08 37.92 6.84
C PHE A 16 9.97 36.88 6.62
N LEU A 17 8.89 36.90 7.42
CA LEU A 17 7.73 36.02 7.23
C LEU A 17 7.09 36.19 5.85
N SER A 18 6.90 37.44 5.40
CA SER A 18 6.29 37.74 4.10
C SER A 18 7.17 37.34 2.91
N THR A 19 8.50 37.48 3.03
CA THR A 19 9.45 37.04 2.01
C THR A 19 9.56 35.51 1.94
N LEU A 20 9.48 34.82 3.09
CA LEU A 20 9.44 33.36 3.16
C LEU A 20 8.15 32.80 2.53
N SER A 21 7.00 33.43 2.78
CA SER A 21 5.73 33.01 2.16
C SER A 21 5.68 33.27 0.65
N HIS A 22 6.33 34.33 0.17
CA HIS A 22 6.37 34.66 -1.26
C HIS A 22 7.34 33.73 -2.03
N ALA A 23 8.51 33.43 -1.47
CA ALA A 23 9.48 32.51 -2.07
C ALA A 23 8.91 31.07 -2.16
N ALA A 24 8.28 30.58 -1.08
CA ALA A 24 7.61 29.28 -1.08
C ALA A 24 6.51 29.19 -2.17
N SER A 25 5.72 30.25 -2.35
CA SER A 25 4.69 30.32 -3.41
C SER A 25 5.29 30.27 -4.82
N GLN A 26 6.46 30.89 -5.04
CA GLN A 26 7.15 30.87 -6.33
C GLN A 26 7.74 29.49 -6.64
N ASP A 27 8.29 28.79 -5.65
CA ASP A 27 8.83 27.44 -5.83
C ASP A 27 7.73 26.43 -6.16
N VAL A 28 6.56 26.52 -5.49
CA VAL A 28 5.38 25.72 -5.83
C VAL A 28 4.96 25.99 -7.28
N GLU A 29 4.89 27.26 -7.68
CA GLU A 29 4.52 27.64 -9.05
C GLU A 29 5.51 27.08 -10.09
N ASN A 30 6.81 27.18 -9.81
CA ASN A 30 7.87 26.64 -10.67
C ASN A 30 7.79 25.11 -10.78
N PHE A 31 7.49 24.43 -9.68
CA PHE A 31 7.28 22.99 -9.67
C PHE A 31 6.09 22.59 -10.54
N VAL A 32 4.94 23.26 -10.41
CA VAL A 32 3.76 23.00 -11.27
C VAL A 32 4.08 23.25 -12.74
N LYS A 33 4.72 24.37 -13.09
CA LYS A 33 5.16 24.65 -14.47
C LYS A 33 6.05 23.56 -15.03
N ARG A 34 6.95 23.02 -14.19
CA ARG A 34 7.81 21.91 -14.56
C ARG A 34 7.00 20.64 -14.85
N LEU A 35 6.00 20.30 -14.04
CA LEU A 35 5.12 19.15 -14.32
C LEU A 35 4.39 19.27 -15.67
N TYR A 36 3.86 20.46 -16.00
CA TYR A 36 3.24 20.71 -17.32
C TYR A 36 4.21 20.50 -18.47
N ASN A 37 5.43 21.01 -18.36
CA ASN A 37 6.44 20.87 -19.41
C ASN A 37 6.95 19.43 -19.53
N ASP A 38 7.32 18.80 -18.41
CA ASP A 38 7.96 17.49 -18.42
C ASP A 38 6.97 16.39 -18.80
N ILE A 39 5.73 16.44 -18.28
CA ILE A 39 4.72 15.40 -18.47
C ILE A 39 3.88 15.66 -19.72
N LEU A 40 3.33 16.87 -19.86
CA LEU A 40 2.36 17.20 -20.92
C LEU A 40 3.00 17.87 -22.14
N ASN A 41 4.28 18.28 -22.05
CA ASN A 41 5.00 18.94 -23.13
C ASN A 41 4.33 20.25 -23.60
N ARG A 42 3.81 21.02 -22.65
CA ARG A 42 3.21 22.34 -22.90
C ARG A 42 3.34 23.26 -21.69
N GLU A 43 3.08 24.55 -21.90
CA GLU A 43 2.93 25.49 -20.81
C GLU A 43 1.62 25.29 -20.04
N ALA A 44 1.65 25.62 -18.75
CA ALA A 44 0.48 25.64 -17.90
C ALA A 44 -0.45 26.79 -18.32
N ASP A 45 -1.74 26.51 -18.45
CA ASP A 45 -2.73 27.58 -18.52
C ASP A 45 -2.90 28.23 -17.12
N PRO A 46 -3.34 29.50 -17.04
CA PRO A 46 -3.43 30.20 -15.76
C PRO A 46 -4.33 29.53 -14.72
N SER A 47 -5.42 28.89 -15.16
CA SER A 47 -6.37 28.22 -14.26
C SER A 47 -5.79 26.93 -13.70
N GLY A 48 -5.22 26.08 -14.56
CA GLY A 48 -4.56 24.85 -14.15
C GLY A 48 -3.34 25.10 -13.26
N LEU A 49 -2.53 26.13 -13.57
CA LEU A 49 -1.40 26.53 -12.74
C LEU A 49 -1.84 26.90 -11.32
N ASN A 50 -2.89 27.71 -11.19
CA ASN A 50 -3.40 28.11 -9.88
C ASN A 50 -4.02 26.92 -9.12
N TYR A 51 -4.80 26.08 -9.80
CA TYR A 51 -5.41 24.90 -9.18
C TYR A 51 -4.37 23.95 -8.56
N TRP A 52 -3.36 23.55 -9.32
CA TRP A 52 -2.34 22.62 -8.80
C TRP A 52 -1.43 23.26 -7.75
N LYS A 53 -1.21 24.58 -7.83
CA LYS A 53 -0.51 25.32 -6.78
C LYS A 53 -1.29 25.30 -5.47
N GLU A 54 -2.60 25.51 -5.53
CA GLU A 54 -3.48 25.43 -4.35
C GLU A 54 -3.47 24.03 -3.74
N GLU A 55 -3.59 22.96 -4.54
CA GLU A 55 -3.52 21.59 -4.03
C GLU A 55 -2.21 21.31 -3.27
N LEU A 56 -1.06 21.75 -3.80
CA LEU A 56 0.24 21.58 -3.12
C LEU A 56 0.33 22.43 -1.84
N LEU A 57 -0.20 23.65 -1.85
CA LEU A 57 -0.24 24.52 -0.67
C LEU A 57 -1.20 23.99 0.41
N ASP A 58 -2.25 23.28 0.02
CA ASP A 58 -3.19 22.58 0.90
C ASP A 58 -2.61 21.24 1.43
N GLY A 59 -1.36 20.95 1.12
CA GLY A 59 -0.60 19.83 1.70
C GLY A 59 -0.67 18.53 0.90
N LYS A 60 -1.20 18.55 -0.34
CA LYS A 60 -1.03 17.40 -1.24
C LYS A 60 0.44 17.18 -1.57
N SER A 61 0.81 15.92 -1.75
CA SER A 61 2.17 15.56 -2.15
C SER A 61 2.43 15.83 -3.62
N ALA A 62 3.70 15.96 -3.96
CA ALA A 62 4.16 16.04 -5.34
C ALA A 62 3.80 14.77 -6.14
N THR A 63 3.83 13.59 -5.51
CA THR A 63 3.40 12.32 -6.11
C THR A 63 1.92 12.32 -6.47
N TYR A 64 1.05 12.80 -5.57
CA TYR A 64 -0.38 12.92 -5.83
C TYR A 64 -0.65 13.77 -7.08
N VAL A 65 -0.04 14.96 -7.14
CA VAL A 65 -0.20 15.87 -8.28
C VAL A 65 0.38 15.25 -9.55
N ALA A 66 1.61 14.72 -9.52
CA ALA A 66 2.21 14.07 -10.69
C ALA A 66 1.35 12.92 -11.21
N LYS A 67 0.74 12.12 -10.34
CA LYS A 67 -0.18 11.04 -10.73
C LYS A 67 -1.38 11.57 -11.49
N LYS A 68 -1.98 12.69 -11.04
CA LYS A 68 -3.11 13.31 -11.75
C LYS A 68 -2.74 13.79 -13.15
N PHE A 69 -1.47 14.10 -13.42
CA PHE A 69 -0.99 14.40 -14.76
C PHE A 69 -0.73 13.13 -15.59
N PHE A 70 0.10 12.22 -15.09
CA PHE A 70 0.52 10.99 -15.80
C PHE A 70 -0.63 10.05 -16.17
N PHE A 71 -1.72 10.06 -15.40
CA PHE A 71 -2.88 9.20 -15.65
C PHE A 71 -4.12 9.99 -16.13
N SER A 72 -3.95 11.28 -16.45
CA SER A 72 -4.99 12.12 -17.06
C SER A 72 -5.37 11.61 -18.46
N GLN A 73 -6.59 11.95 -18.88
CA GLN A 73 -7.00 11.74 -20.27
C GLN A 73 -6.10 12.51 -21.25
N GLU A 74 -5.58 13.68 -20.85
CA GLU A 74 -4.70 14.49 -21.69
C GLU A 74 -3.39 13.75 -21.99
N PHE A 75 -2.73 13.22 -20.95
CA PHE A 75 -1.51 12.43 -21.12
C PHE A 75 -1.78 11.13 -21.89
N LYS A 76 -2.84 10.40 -21.53
CA LYS A 76 -3.23 9.15 -22.22
C LYS A 76 -3.50 9.38 -23.72
N SER A 77 -4.07 10.53 -24.09
CA SER A 77 -4.33 10.91 -25.49
C SER A 77 -3.07 11.14 -26.32
N GLN A 78 -1.89 11.31 -25.69
CA GLN A 78 -0.63 11.43 -26.42
C GLN A 78 -0.16 10.08 -27.01
N ASN A 79 -0.73 8.96 -26.56
CA ASN A 79 -0.42 7.61 -27.06
C ASN A 79 1.09 7.29 -27.10
N LEU A 80 1.81 7.68 -26.05
CA LEU A 80 3.26 7.50 -25.95
C LEU A 80 3.64 6.02 -25.91
N SER A 81 4.75 5.68 -26.53
CA SER A 81 5.45 4.39 -26.33
C SER A 81 5.99 4.26 -24.91
N ASP A 82 6.38 3.05 -24.50
CA ASP A 82 6.97 2.83 -23.17
C ASP A 82 8.29 3.57 -22.99
N LYS A 83 9.08 3.71 -24.06
CA LYS A 83 10.31 4.49 -24.05
C LYS A 83 10.03 5.97 -23.81
N GLU A 84 9.07 6.56 -24.52
CA GLU A 84 8.67 7.95 -24.32
C GLU A 84 8.08 8.17 -22.92
N TYR A 85 7.23 7.26 -22.46
CA TYR A 85 6.71 7.27 -21.09
C TYR A 85 7.83 7.29 -20.06
N LEU A 86 8.82 6.41 -20.22
CA LEU A 86 9.98 6.33 -19.32
C LEU A 86 10.79 7.64 -19.32
N GLN A 87 11.00 8.26 -20.49
CA GLN A 87 11.64 9.56 -20.58
C GLN A 87 10.87 10.64 -19.80
N ARG A 88 9.53 10.62 -19.84
CA ARG A 88 8.68 11.50 -19.01
C ARG A 88 8.92 11.26 -17.52
N CYS A 89 9.05 10.00 -17.09
CA CYS A 89 9.37 9.67 -15.70
C CYS A 89 10.75 10.20 -15.30
N TYR A 90 11.80 9.94 -16.08
CA TYR A 90 13.15 10.42 -15.77
C TYR A 90 13.24 11.95 -15.65
N ARG A 91 12.66 12.67 -16.60
CA ARG A 91 12.60 14.14 -16.54
C ARG A 91 11.85 14.58 -15.30
N THR A 92 10.64 14.09 -15.10
CA THR A 92 9.77 14.55 -14.01
C THR A 92 10.35 14.23 -12.63
N PHE A 93 10.82 13.01 -12.41
CA PHE A 93 11.19 12.57 -11.07
C PHE A 93 12.66 12.82 -10.75
N PHE A 94 13.57 12.75 -11.74
CA PHE A 94 15.02 12.81 -11.49
C PHE A 94 15.68 14.06 -12.07
N ASP A 95 14.96 14.87 -12.85
CA ASP A 95 15.47 16.10 -13.46
C ASP A 95 16.63 15.85 -14.45
N ARG A 96 16.57 14.71 -15.16
CA ARG A 96 17.58 14.28 -16.12
C ARG A 96 16.98 13.36 -17.20
N GLU A 97 17.72 13.15 -18.28
CA GLU A 97 17.43 12.06 -19.23
C GLU A 97 17.83 10.69 -18.63
N PRO A 98 17.22 9.59 -19.10
CA PRO A 98 17.70 8.25 -18.77
C PRO A 98 19.12 8.03 -19.27
N ASP A 99 19.94 7.37 -18.46
CA ASP A 99 21.16 6.74 -18.94
C ASP A 99 20.82 5.40 -19.63
N GLN A 100 21.75 4.90 -20.46
CA GLN A 100 21.52 3.71 -21.29
C GLN A 100 21.19 2.46 -20.45
N ALA A 101 21.83 2.29 -19.29
CA ALA A 101 21.63 1.10 -18.46
C ALA A 101 20.27 1.14 -17.76
N GLY A 102 19.91 2.29 -17.19
CA GLY A 102 18.60 2.52 -16.57
C GLY A 102 17.46 2.39 -17.56
N GLU A 103 17.59 2.96 -18.77
CA GLU A 103 16.59 2.81 -19.83
C GLU A 103 16.38 1.34 -20.20
N ALA A 104 17.47 0.60 -20.44
CA ALA A 104 17.41 -0.81 -20.80
C ALA A 104 16.78 -1.67 -19.69
N TYR A 105 17.12 -1.39 -18.43
CA TYR A 105 16.54 -2.08 -17.28
C TYR A 105 15.02 -1.91 -17.23
N TRP A 106 14.53 -0.67 -17.22
CA TRP A 106 13.10 -0.40 -17.11
C TRP A 106 12.31 -0.90 -18.31
N LEU A 107 12.82 -0.74 -19.54
CA LEU A 107 12.17 -1.30 -20.72
C LEU A 107 12.10 -2.84 -20.67
N SER A 108 13.13 -3.50 -20.12
CA SER A 108 13.07 -4.95 -19.88
C SER A 108 11.99 -5.30 -18.86
N GLN A 109 11.88 -4.56 -17.75
CA GLN A 109 10.84 -4.77 -16.74
C GLN A 109 9.43 -4.61 -17.34
N MET A 110 9.21 -3.55 -18.12
CA MET A 110 7.93 -3.30 -18.79
C MET A 110 7.58 -4.40 -19.81
N SER A 111 8.57 -4.90 -20.56
CA SER A 111 8.39 -6.04 -21.47
C SER A 111 8.01 -7.34 -20.76
N GLN A 112 8.34 -7.47 -19.46
CA GLN A 112 8.00 -8.60 -18.61
C GLN A 112 6.68 -8.39 -17.85
N GLY A 113 5.93 -7.32 -18.15
CA GLY A 113 4.61 -7.06 -17.60
C GLY A 113 4.56 -6.08 -16.43
N VAL A 114 5.68 -5.42 -16.09
CA VAL A 114 5.62 -4.32 -15.11
C VAL A 114 4.82 -3.17 -15.69
N SER A 115 3.73 -2.79 -15.02
CA SER A 115 2.83 -1.76 -15.53
C SER A 115 3.44 -0.35 -15.43
N ARG A 116 2.97 0.57 -16.27
CA ARG A 116 3.34 1.99 -16.19
C ARG A 116 3.08 2.59 -14.80
N SER A 117 2.01 2.19 -14.12
CA SER A 117 1.76 2.61 -12.72
C SER A 117 2.86 2.17 -11.77
N GLN A 118 3.37 0.94 -11.92
CA GLN A 118 4.47 0.46 -11.09
C GLN A 118 5.80 1.15 -11.42
N VAL A 119 6.06 1.44 -12.70
CA VAL A 119 7.20 2.27 -13.10
C VAL A 119 7.07 3.65 -12.47
N PHE A 120 5.91 4.31 -12.57
CA PHE A 120 5.66 5.61 -11.93
C PHE A 120 6.01 5.60 -10.45
N TYR A 121 5.54 4.61 -9.68
CA TYR A 121 5.81 4.54 -8.24
C TYR A 121 7.27 4.23 -7.91
N GLY A 122 7.94 3.43 -8.74
CA GLY A 122 9.39 3.18 -8.62
C GLY A 122 10.22 4.47 -8.72
N PHE A 123 9.78 5.43 -9.52
CA PHE A 123 10.42 6.76 -9.62
C PHE A 123 9.92 7.70 -8.52
N ALA A 124 8.62 7.76 -8.27
CA ALA A 124 8.00 8.67 -7.31
C ALA A 124 8.39 8.38 -5.85
N PHE A 125 8.79 7.15 -5.51
CA PHE A 125 9.27 6.79 -4.17
C PHE A 125 10.80 6.67 -4.07
N SER A 126 11.52 7.20 -5.05
CA SER A 126 12.98 7.18 -5.07
C SER A 126 13.59 8.34 -4.27
N GLN A 127 14.83 8.13 -3.81
CA GLN A 127 15.64 9.19 -3.21
C GLN A 127 15.88 10.37 -4.18
N GLU A 128 16.02 10.10 -5.49
CA GLU A 128 16.21 11.16 -6.49
C GLU A 128 15.00 12.10 -6.55
N PHE A 129 13.77 11.57 -6.44
CA PHE A 129 12.58 12.43 -6.41
C PHE A 129 12.42 13.19 -5.09
N GLU A 130 12.83 12.59 -3.97
CA GLU A 130 12.91 13.33 -2.70
C GLU A 130 13.85 14.53 -2.82
N ASP A 131 15.00 14.35 -3.46
CA ASP A 131 15.97 15.42 -3.70
C ASP A 131 15.43 16.51 -4.64
N VAL A 132 14.67 16.13 -5.67
CA VAL A 132 13.94 17.09 -6.52
C VAL A 132 12.93 17.87 -5.68
N CYS A 133 12.05 17.20 -4.95
CA CYS A 133 11.01 17.84 -4.14
C CYS A 133 11.59 18.78 -3.09
N LYS A 134 12.70 18.39 -2.46
CA LYS A 134 13.41 19.21 -1.47
C LYS A 134 13.89 20.55 -2.04
N ARG A 135 14.29 20.62 -3.32
CA ARG A 135 14.68 21.89 -3.98
C ARG A 135 13.52 22.88 -4.09
N TYR A 136 12.29 22.38 -4.15
CA TYR A 136 11.07 23.19 -4.28
C TYR A 136 10.29 23.31 -2.96
N GLY A 137 10.78 22.72 -1.86
CA GLY A 137 10.06 22.67 -0.59
C GLY A 137 8.78 21.82 -0.63
N MET A 138 8.70 20.83 -1.53
CA MET A 138 7.54 19.96 -1.69
C MET A 138 7.65 18.71 -0.81
N THR A 139 6.50 18.22 -0.34
CA THR A 139 6.40 16.86 0.22
C THR A 139 6.42 15.86 -0.93
N PRO A 140 7.41 14.95 -1.04
CA PRO A 140 7.52 14.06 -2.20
C PRO A 140 6.35 13.08 -2.28
N TYR A 141 6.03 12.42 -1.18
CA TYR A 141 4.93 11.47 -1.05
C TYR A 141 4.51 11.33 0.42
N THR A 142 3.37 10.69 0.64
CA THR A 142 2.77 10.42 1.95
C THR A 142 2.44 8.93 2.10
N SER A 143 1.97 8.51 3.28
CA SER A 143 1.42 7.17 3.49
C SER A 143 0.20 6.89 2.57
N ASP A 144 -0.61 7.92 2.28
CA ASP A 144 -1.75 7.81 1.38
C ASP A 144 -1.33 7.47 -0.05
N ASP A 145 -0.23 8.06 -0.52
CA ASP A 145 0.35 7.75 -1.83
C ASP A 145 0.83 6.30 -1.89
N LYS A 146 1.45 5.81 -0.81
CA LYS A 146 1.91 4.42 -0.72
C LYS A 146 0.75 3.43 -0.65
N LEU A 147 -0.31 3.74 0.11
CA LEU A 147 -1.53 2.95 0.11
C LEU A 147 -2.19 2.94 -1.28
N GLN A 148 -2.18 4.08 -1.99
CA GLN A 148 -2.67 4.13 -3.36
C GLN A 148 -1.82 3.27 -4.31
N ALA A 149 -0.50 3.27 -4.16
CA ALA A 149 0.37 2.39 -4.94
C ALA A 149 0.08 0.91 -4.72
N PHE A 150 -0.22 0.53 -3.47
CA PHE A 150 -0.64 -0.82 -3.12
C PHE A 150 -1.99 -1.21 -3.77
N ILE A 151 -2.98 -0.32 -3.69
CA ILE A 151 -4.29 -0.52 -4.35
C ILE A 151 -4.10 -0.68 -5.85
N ASP A 152 -3.36 0.24 -6.49
CA ASP A 152 -3.05 0.18 -7.92
C ASP A 152 -2.37 -1.14 -8.28
N ARG A 153 -1.44 -1.64 -7.46
CA ARG A 153 -0.74 -2.91 -7.69
C ARG A 153 -1.72 -4.09 -7.72
N LEU A 154 -2.66 -4.14 -6.77
CA LEU A 154 -3.70 -5.19 -6.74
C LEU A 154 -4.59 -5.14 -7.98
N TYR A 155 -5.08 -3.96 -8.35
CA TYR A 155 -5.90 -3.80 -9.55
C TYR A 155 -5.16 -4.16 -10.84
N ASN A 156 -3.92 -3.69 -11.01
CA ASN A 156 -3.15 -3.95 -12.23
C ASN A 156 -2.80 -5.43 -12.41
N TYR A 157 -2.40 -6.14 -11.35
CA TYR A 157 -1.90 -7.50 -11.49
C TYR A 157 -2.92 -8.60 -11.17
N ILE A 158 -3.95 -8.32 -10.37
CA ILE A 158 -5.02 -9.29 -10.08
C ILE A 158 -6.20 -9.04 -11.01
N MET A 159 -6.63 -7.78 -11.15
CA MET A 159 -7.80 -7.42 -11.97
C MET A 159 -7.46 -7.13 -13.43
N ASP A 160 -6.19 -6.99 -13.79
CA ASP A 160 -5.71 -6.64 -15.14
C ASP A 160 -6.34 -5.32 -15.66
N ARG A 161 -6.59 -4.36 -14.76
CA ARG A 161 -7.15 -3.04 -15.08
C ARG A 161 -6.69 -1.97 -14.09
N GLU A 162 -6.86 -0.70 -14.46
CA GLU A 162 -6.73 0.42 -13.51
C GLU A 162 -8.00 0.54 -12.63
N PRO A 163 -7.86 0.95 -11.37
CA PRO A 163 -9.01 1.28 -10.53
C PRO A 163 -9.65 2.61 -10.94
N GLY A 164 -10.96 2.71 -10.77
CA GLY A 164 -11.67 3.98 -10.83
C GLY A 164 -11.48 4.82 -9.55
N GLU A 165 -11.67 6.14 -9.63
CA GLU A 165 -11.46 7.04 -8.47
C GLU A 165 -12.31 6.65 -7.24
N LYS A 166 -13.56 6.23 -7.45
CA LYS A 166 -14.45 5.76 -6.38
C LYS A 166 -13.98 4.46 -5.71
N GLU A 167 -13.33 3.59 -6.47
CA GLU A 167 -12.77 2.34 -5.94
C GLU A 167 -11.56 2.64 -5.04
N ILE A 168 -10.69 3.55 -5.49
CA ILE A 168 -9.54 4.02 -4.69
C ILE A 168 -10.03 4.66 -3.39
N GLU A 169 -11.00 5.59 -3.49
CA GLU A 169 -11.58 6.27 -2.34
C GLU A 169 -12.22 5.29 -1.35
N TYR A 170 -12.97 4.30 -1.85
CA TYR A 170 -13.56 3.26 -1.02
C TYR A 170 -12.51 2.51 -0.20
N TRP A 171 -11.46 2.00 -0.85
CA TRP A 171 -10.43 1.22 -0.17
C TRP A 171 -9.62 2.05 0.82
N GLN A 172 -9.23 3.27 0.45
CA GLN A 172 -8.51 4.17 1.35
C GLN A 172 -9.35 4.49 2.59
N ASN A 173 -10.63 4.82 2.41
CA ASN A 173 -11.51 5.14 3.54
C ASN A 173 -11.80 3.90 4.40
N ALA A 174 -11.99 2.72 3.80
CA ALA A 174 -12.24 1.49 4.55
C ALA A 174 -11.05 1.11 5.45
N ILE A 175 -9.82 1.30 4.96
CA ILE A 175 -8.58 1.08 5.73
C ILE A 175 -8.43 2.14 6.82
N LYS A 176 -8.59 3.43 6.50
CA LYS A 176 -8.43 4.54 7.45
C LYS A 176 -9.47 4.52 8.57
N ASP A 177 -10.70 4.16 8.23
CA ASP A 177 -11.80 3.99 9.19
C ASP A 177 -11.69 2.66 9.99
N LYS A 178 -10.66 1.85 9.72
CA LYS A 178 -10.44 0.52 10.32
C LYS A 178 -11.63 -0.43 10.14
N LYS A 179 -12.38 -0.27 9.05
CA LYS A 179 -13.49 -1.17 8.68
C LYS A 179 -12.98 -2.49 8.12
N VAL A 180 -11.81 -2.45 7.47
CA VAL A 180 -11.07 -3.58 6.94
C VAL A 180 -9.58 -3.33 7.16
N ASP A 181 -8.77 -4.38 7.12
CA ASP A 181 -7.32 -4.30 7.14
C ASP A 181 -6.73 -4.64 5.75
N LEU A 182 -5.40 -4.52 5.61
CA LEU A 182 -4.72 -4.82 4.35
C LEU A 182 -4.83 -6.31 3.97
N LYS A 183 -4.87 -7.22 4.96
CA LYS A 183 -4.98 -8.66 4.71
C LYS A 183 -6.34 -8.99 4.11
N TYR A 184 -7.42 -8.44 4.67
CA TYR A 184 -8.76 -8.54 4.13
C TYR A 184 -8.82 -8.02 2.69
N MET A 185 -8.23 -6.85 2.42
CA MET A 185 -8.16 -6.31 1.07
C MET A 185 -7.49 -7.30 0.11
N VAL A 186 -6.31 -7.82 0.43
CA VAL A 186 -5.62 -8.80 -0.45
C VAL A 186 -6.48 -10.04 -0.69
N LYS A 187 -7.04 -10.64 0.37
CA LYS A 187 -7.90 -11.83 0.25
C LYS A 187 -9.13 -11.52 -0.62
N TYR A 188 -9.74 -10.36 -0.46
CA TYR A 188 -10.86 -9.93 -1.30
C TYR A 188 -10.49 -9.96 -2.79
N PHE A 189 -9.32 -9.44 -3.18
CA PHE A 189 -8.90 -9.43 -4.58
C PHE A 189 -8.64 -10.86 -5.11
N PHE A 190 -7.86 -11.67 -4.39
CA PHE A 190 -7.50 -13.04 -4.80
C PHE A 190 -8.69 -14.01 -4.84
N PHE A 191 -9.75 -13.76 -4.09
CA PHE A 191 -10.91 -14.64 -4.02
C PHE A 191 -12.18 -14.01 -4.57
N SER A 192 -12.07 -12.83 -5.18
CA SER A 192 -13.16 -12.20 -5.92
C SER A 192 -13.58 -13.04 -7.14
N PRO A 193 -14.86 -12.96 -7.56
CA PRO A 193 -15.29 -13.50 -8.85
C PRO A 193 -14.47 -12.93 -10.03
N GLU A 194 -14.05 -11.67 -9.97
CA GLU A 194 -13.28 -11.02 -11.04
C GLU A 194 -11.93 -11.70 -11.29
N PHE A 195 -11.25 -12.16 -10.23
CA PHE A 195 -10.01 -12.94 -10.37
C PHE A 195 -10.26 -14.42 -10.60
N THR A 196 -11.13 -15.05 -9.81
CA THR A 196 -11.33 -16.51 -9.85
C THR A 196 -11.89 -16.98 -11.19
N ASN A 197 -12.73 -16.17 -11.85
CA ASN A 197 -13.25 -16.47 -13.19
C ASN A 197 -12.17 -16.44 -14.29
N LYS A 198 -10.99 -15.86 -14.05
CA LYS A 198 -9.85 -15.90 -14.99
C LYS A 198 -9.23 -17.30 -15.07
N ASN A 199 -9.51 -18.17 -14.12
CA ASN A 199 -9.05 -19.56 -14.08
C ASN A 199 -7.53 -19.69 -14.36
N VAL A 200 -6.73 -18.85 -13.71
CA VAL A 200 -5.28 -18.83 -13.87
C VAL A 200 -4.64 -20.13 -13.38
N SER A 201 -3.52 -20.53 -13.98
CA SER A 201 -2.75 -21.69 -13.51
C SER A 201 -2.12 -21.43 -12.13
N ASP A 202 -1.64 -22.48 -11.47
CA ASP A 202 -0.96 -22.35 -10.17
C ASP A 202 0.34 -21.57 -10.29
N GLU A 203 1.07 -21.72 -11.40
CA GLU A 203 2.26 -20.93 -11.70
C GLU A 203 1.95 -19.44 -11.79
N GLU A 204 0.89 -19.08 -12.51
CA GLU A 204 0.48 -17.68 -12.66
C GLU A 204 -0.08 -17.12 -11.35
N PHE A 205 -0.83 -17.93 -10.59
CA PHE A 205 -1.30 -17.57 -9.25
C PHE A 205 -0.13 -17.23 -8.32
N VAL A 206 0.90 -18.08 -8.27
CA VAL A 206 2.09 -17.86 -7.43
C VAL A 206 2.83 -16.60 -7.85
N LYS A 207 3.06 -16.37 -9.16
CA LYS A 207 3.69 -15.14 -9.66
C LYS A 207 2.91 -13.90 -9.23
N LYS A 208 1.59 -13.91 -9.36
CA LYS A 208 0.73 -12.81 -8.93
C LYS A 208 0.79 -12.60 -7.41
N ALA A 209 0.87 -13.67 -6.60
CA ALA A 209 1.05 -13.57 -5.15
C ALA A 209 2.36 -12.86 -4.77
N PHE A 210 3.49 -13.26 -5.36
CA PHE A 210 4.77 -12.54 -5.17
C PHE A 210 4.69 -11.08 -5.61
N LYS A 211 4.18 -10.84 -6.82
CA LYS A 211 4.16 -9.50 -7.40
C LYS A 211 3.28 -8.53 -6.61
N THR A 212 2.16 -9.00 -6.08
CA THR A 212 1.18 -8.13 -5.42
C THR A 212 1.32 -8.05 -3.91
N ILE A 213 1.66 -9.16 -3.25
CA ILE A 213 1.79 -9.20 -1.80
C ILE A 213 3.19 -8.72 -1.39
N LEU A 214 4.24 -9.15 -2.11
CA LEU A 214 5.65 -8.91 -1.74
C LEU A 214 6.36 -7.89 -2.62
N ASP A 215 5.66 -7.32 -3.61
CA ASP A 215 6.21 -6.29 -4.52
C ASP A 215 7.43 -6.72 -5.33
N ARG A 216 7.56 -8.01 -5.64
CA ARG A 216 8.70 -8.53 -6.39
C ARG A 216 8.34 -9.74 -7.23
N ASP A 217 9.22 -10.07 -8.17
CA ASP A 217 9.16 -11.36 -8.83
C ASP A 217 9.74 -12.45 -7.93
N PRO A 218 9.24 -13.70 -8.02
CA PRO A 218 9.84 -14.79 -7.28
C PRO A 218 11.21 -15.14 -7.85
N ASP A 219 12.14 -15.49 -6.97
CA ASP A 219 13.29 -16.28 -7.37
C ASP A 219 12.85 -17.71 -7.73
N LYS A 220 13.75 -18.47 -8.36
CA LYS A 220 13.45 -19.82 -8.83
C LYS A 220 13.03 -20.76 -7.70
N GLU A 221 13.69 -20.69 -6.55
CA GLU A 221 13.47 -21.62 -5.43
C GLU A 221 12.12 -21.34 -4.75
N GLY A 222 11.82 -20.06 -4.49
CA GLY A 222 10.55 -19.62 -3.94
C GLY A 222 9.39 -19.95 -4.87
N PHE A 223 9.54 -19.72 -6.18
CA PHE A 223 8.53 -20.10 -7.17
C PHE A 223 8.26 -21.61 -7.14
N ASP A 224 9.31 -22.43 -7.29
CA ASP A 224 9.19 -23.89 -7.30
C ASP A 224 8.57 -24.40 -5.99
N TYR A 225 8.95 -23.83 -4.84
CA TYR A 225 8.41 -24.21 -3.54
C TYR A 225 6.88 -24.06 -3.49
N TRP A 226 6.36 -22.89 -3.85
CA TRP A 226 4.92 -22.63 -3.76
C TRP A 226 4.10 -23.38 -4.78
N VAL A 227 4.60 -23.53 -6.01
CA VAL A 227 3.95 -24.35 -7.04
C VAL A 227 3.88 -25.81 -6.58
N ASN A 228 4.96 -26.34 -5.98
CA ASN A 228 4.95 -27.70 -5.43
C ASN A 228 3.99 -27.84 -4.25
N LYS A 229 3.81 -26.82 -3.41
CA LYS A 229 2.79 -26.86 -2.34
C LYS A 229 1.39 -27.01 -2.90
N LEU A 230 1.03 -26.20 -3.90
CA LEU A 230 -0.27 -26.30 -4.57
C LEU A 230 -0.46 -27.66 -5.24
N ALA A 231 0.56 -28.16 -5.94
CA ALA A 231 0.53 -29.48 -6.58
C ALA A 231 0.33 -30.64 -5.58
N ASN A 232 0.74 -30.46 -4.32
CA ASN A 232 0.57 -31.44 -3.24
C ASN A 232 -0.70 -31.20 -2.38
N GLY A 233 -1.63 -30.37 -2.86
CA GLY A 233 -2.96 -30.19 -2.24
C GLY A 233 -3.07 -29.05 -1.23
N GLU A 234 -2.04 -28.20 -1.09
CA GLU A 234 -2.19 -26.94 -0.36
C GLU A 234 -3.23 -26.04 -1.05
N SER A 235 -4.12 -25.41 -0.28
CA SER A 235 -5.10 -24.49 -0.85
C SER A 235 -4.45 -23.16 -1.25
N ARG A 236 -4.98 -22.52 -2.30
CA ARG A 236 -4.60 -21.14 -2.69
C ARG A 236 -4.83 -20.13 -1.57
N GLU A 237 -5.85 -20.35 -0.74
CA GLU A 237 -6.11 -19.55 0.46
C GLU A 237 -4.97 -19.67 1.48
N SER A 238 -4.56 -20.88 1.82
CA SER A 238 -3.43 -21.11 2.73
C SER A 238 -2.12 -20.53 2.19
N VAL A 239 -1.89 -20.58 0.87
CA VAL A 239 -0.74 -19.90 0.25
C VAL A 239 -0.81 -18.39 0.47
N VAL A 240 -1.94 -17.73 0.17
CA VAL A 240 -2.09 -16.28 0.39
C VAL A 240 -1.93 -15.92 1.87
N ASP A 241 -2.49 -16.70 2.79
CA ASP A 241 -2.36 -16.47 4.23
C ASP A 241 -0.90 -16.56 4.71
N LYS A 242 -0.11 -17.48 4.14
CA LYS A 242 1.33 -17.59 4.44
C LYS A 242 2.13 -16.41 3.91
N PHE A 243 1.80 -15.88 2.72
CA PHE A 243 2.41 -14.64 2.22
C PHE A 243 2.06 -13.44 3.11
N LEU A 244 0.78 -13.30 3.47
CA LEU A 244 0.28 -12.23 4.34
C LEU A 244 0.78 -12.30 5.79
N SER A 245 1.30 -13.45 6.20
CA SER A 245 1.91 -13.67 7.52
C SER A 245 3.44 -13.58 7.50
N SER A 246 4.04 -13.32 6.34
CA SER A 246 5.48 -13.17 6.20
C SER A 246 5.99 -11.85 6.80
N GLU A 247 7.23 -11.87 7.29
CA GLU A 247 7.93 -10.65 7.72
C GLU A 247 8.05 -9.64 6.57
N GLU A 248 8.23 -10.12 5.35
CA GLU A 248 8.33 -9.29 4.15
C GLU A 248 7.04 -8.49 3.90
N PHE A 249 5.87 -9.13 3.96
CA PHE A 249 4.61 -8.41 3.87
C PHE A 249 4.41 -7.43 5.03
N PHE A 250 4.82 -7.81 6.25
CA PHE A 250 4.72 -6.92 7.40
C PHE A 250 5.51 -5.61 7.19
N VAL A 251 6.75 -5.70 6.70
CA VAL A 251 7.57 -4.52 6.41
C VAL A 251 6.91 -3.62 5.38
N LEU A 252 6.34 -4.20 4.31
CA LEU A 252 5.61 -3.45 3.30
C LEU A 252 4.35 -2.79 3.87
N ALA A 253 3.52 -3.55 4.58
CA ALA A 253 2.28 -3.10 5.20
C ALA A 253 2.49 -1.90 6.13
N ASN A 254 3.54 -1.96 6.96
CA ASN A 254 3.90 -0.88 7.88
C ASN A 254 4.34 0.41 7.16
N SER A 255 4.77 0.31 5.91
CA SER A 255 5.09 1.48 5.09
C SER A 255 3.84 2.16 4.51
N TYR A 256 2.71 1.44 4.42
CA TYR A 256 1.45 1.92 3.85
C TYR A 256 0.54 2.55 4.91
N VAL A 257 0.49 1.91 6.09
CA VAL A 257 -0.33 2.34 7.22
C VAL A 257 0.57 2.28 8.47
N PRO A 258 0.77 3.39 9.21
CA PRO A 258 1.63 3.41 10.39
C PRO A 258 1.23 2.40 11.47
N ALA A 259 2.25 1.82 12.14
CA ALA A 259 2.22 0.67 13.04
C ALA A 259 1.22 0.65 14.22
N ASP A 260 0.43 1.69 14.46
CA ASP A 260 -0.53 1.70 15.58
C ASP A 260 -1.63 0.62 15.41
N ASP A 261 -1.73 0.02 14.22
CA ASP A 261 -2.67 -1.04 13.82
C ASP A 261 -2.02 -2.36 13.35
N TYR A 262 -0.70 -2.50 13.41
CA TYR A 262 -0.03 -3.78 13.12
C TYR A 262 0.99 -4.09 14.21
N SER A 263 0.51 -4.66 15.32
CA SER A 263 1.40 -5.47 16.14
C SER A 263 1.60 -6.78 15.39
N PRO A 264 2.84 -7.23 15.10
CA PRO A 264 3.02 -8.62 14.74
C PRO A 264 2.30 -9.45 15.81
N ALA A 265 1.60 -10.52 15.39
CA ALA A 265 1.43 -11.62 16.33
C ALA A 265 2.85 -11.90 16.83
N PRO A 266 3.14 -11.76 18.12
CA PRO A 266 4.50 -11.97 18.60
C PRO A 266 4.94 -13.32 18.06
N THR A 267 6.14 -13.37 17.46
CA THR A 267 6.74 -14.64 17.07
C THR A 267 6.56 -15.56 18.28
N PRO A 268 5.88 -16.73 18.13
CA PRO A 268 5.67 -17.61 19.26
C PRO A 268 7.03 -17.77 19.95
N PRO A 269 7.12 -17.55 21.27
CA PRO A 269 8.41 -17.54 21.95
C PRO A 269 9.19 -18.77 21.53
N GLU A 270 10.44 -18.58 21.11
CA GLU A 270 11.29 -19.65 20.62
C GLU A 270 11.30 -20.77 21.68
N GLY A 271 10.69 -21.89 21.32
CA GLY A 271 10.27 -22.88 22.29
C GLY A 271 9.04 -23.63 21.83
N ASP A 272 8.91 -24.83 22.36
CA ASP A 272 7.96 -25.81 21.88
C ASP A 272 6.58 -25.51 22.50
N TYR A 273 5.92 -24.40 22.15
CA TYR A 273 4.65 -23.97 22.76
C TYR A 273 3.41 -24.45 21.97
N ARG A 274 2.27 -24.55 22.66
CA ARG A 274 0.93 -24.80 22.10
C ARG A 274 -0.10 -23.89 22.77
N LEU A 275 -0.89 -23.19 21.97
CA LEU A 275 -2.03 -22.42 22.45
C LEU A 275 -3.30 -23.25 22.25
N LEU A 276 -4.07 -23.45 23.32
CA LEU A 276 -5.42 -24.00 23.27
C LEU A 276 -6.40 -22.85 23.45
N ALA A 277 -7.36 -22.71 22.56
CA ALA A 277 -8.44 -21.72 22.67
C ALA A 277 -9.80 -22.41 22.55
N TRP A 278 -10.77 -21.97 23.35
CA TRP A 278 -12.13 -22.53 23.36
C TRP A 278 -13.14 -21.47 23.83
N ASN A 279 -14.43 -21.72 23.62
CA ASN A 279 -15.53 -20.93 24.15
C ASN A 279 -16.38 -21.73 25.15
N ASP A 280 -17.16 -21.03 25.96
CA ASP A 280 -18.01 -21.59 27.02
C ASP A 280 -19.30 -22.28 26.51
N LEU A 281 -19.82 -21.95 25.32
CA LEU A 281 -21.05 -22.55 24.78
C LEU A 281 -20.86 -23.81 23.90
N GLY A 282 -19.64 -24.36 23.84
CA GLY A 282 -19.40 -25.61 23.15
C GLY A 282 -19.42 -25.50 21.62
N MET A 283 -18.60 -26.31 20.98
CA MET A 283 -18.42 -26.38 19.53
C MET A 283 -19.60 -27.12 18.88
N HIS A 284 -20.78 -26.50 18.83
CA HIS A 284 -21.94 -27.09 18.13
C HIS A 284 -21.85 -26.96 16.60
N CYS A 285 -20.87 -26.20 16.10
CA CYS A 285 -20.51 -26.14 14.68
C CYS A 285 -19.08 -26.66 14.52
N MET A 286 -18.93 -27.81 13.87
CA MET A 286 -17.63 -28.41 13.55
C MET A 286 -17.06 -27.73 12.31
N ASP A 287 -15.98 -26.96 12.49
CA ASP A 287 -15.09 -26.59 11.39
C ASP A 287 -14.13 -27.77 11.13
N LYS A 288 -14.06 -28.24 9.88
CA LYS A 288 -13.23 -29.38 9.50
C LYS A 288 -11.74 -29.05 9.46
N GLU A 289 -11.39 -27.78 9.33
CA GLU A 289 -10.01 -27.32 9.10
C GLU A 289 -9.39 -26.68 10.35
N TYR A 290 -10.21 -26.16 11.27
CA TYR A 290 -9.79 -25.48 12.50
C TYR A 290 -8.82 -24.29 12.28
N SER A 291 -8.66 -23.84 11.04
CA SER A 291 -7.85 -22.67 10.70
C SER A 291 -8.54 -21.36 11.11
N VAL A 292 -9.88 -21.38 11.27
CA VAL A 292 -10.69 -20.25 11.71
C VAL A 292 -11.63 -20.67 12.86
N PHE A 293 -11.73 -19.84 13.90
CA PHE A 293 -12.62 -20.08 15.05
C PHE A 293 -13.96 -19.38 14.82
N SER A 294 -15.05 -20.15 14.68
CA SER A 294 -16.41 -19.59 14.54
C SER A 294 -17.08 -19.43 15.90
N ILE A 295 -17.49 -18.21 16.25
CA ILE A 295 -18.15 -17.89 17.52
C ILE A 295 -19.58 -17.44 17.22
N LEU A 296 -20.57 -18.13 17.76
CA LEU A 296 -21.98 -17.79 17.57
C LEU A 296 -22.41 -16.65 18.51
N PRO A 297 -23.16 -15.64 18.07
CA PRO A 297 -23.81 -14.68 18.97
C PRO A 297 -25.07 -15.28 19.65
N PRO A 298 -25.56 -14.71 20.77
CA PRO A 298 -24.90 -13.82 21.74
C PRO A 298 -24.39 -14.57 22.99
N PHE A 299 -23.51 -13.91 23.77
CA PHE A 299 -22.96 -14.37 25.07
C PHE A 299 -21.94 -15.52 25.01
N ASN A 300 -20.83 -15.33 24.31
CA ASN A 300 -19.69 -16.26 24.34
C ASN A 300 -18.48 -15.67 25.07
N THR A 301 -17.88 -16.47 25.95
CA THR A 301 -16.60 -16.17 26.59
C THR A 301 -15.50 -16.94 25.89
N LEU A 302 -14.54 -16.23 25.30
CA LEU A 302 -13.31 -16.84 24.78
C LEU A 302 -12.34 -17.10 25.92
N ASN A 303 -11.85 -18.34 25.97
CA ASN A 303 -10.80 -18.78 26.87
C ASN A 303 -9.59 -19.17 26.04
N ALA A 304 -8.40 -18.89 26.56
CA ALA A 304 -7.15 -19.31 25.95
C ALA A 304 -6.16 -19.74 27.03
N GLN A 305 -5.44 -20.82 26.77
CA GLN A 305 -4.41 -21.36 27.63
C GLN A 305 -3.16 -21.65 26.82
N LEU A 306 -2.06 -21.00 27.17
CA LEU A 306 -0.76 -21.31 26.60
C LEU A 306 -0.09 -22.42 27.41
N ILE A 307 0.44 -23.40 26.67
CA ILE A 307 1.15 -24.58 27.19
C ILE A 307 2.56 -24.56 26.63
N LYS A 308 3.56 -24.66 27.50
CA LYS A 308 4.93 -25.00 27.12
C LYS A 308 5.04 -26.51 27.04
N LYS A 309 5.41 -27.06 25.88
CA LYS A 309 5.69 -28.50 25.78
C LYS A 309 7.03 -28.81 26.45
N GLY A 310 7.06 -30.01 26.99
CA GLY A 310 8.19 -30.69 27.61
C GLY A 310 7.75 -32.11 27.92
N GLU A 311 8.60 -32.89 28.60
CA GLU A 311 8.19 -34.20 29.13
C GLU A 311 6.98 -34.07 30.06
N GLU A 312 6.94 -32.98 30.84
CA GLU A 312 5.75 -32.52 31.56
C GLU A 312 5.29 -31.16 30.99
N PRO A 313 4.07 -31.06 30.43
CA PRO A 313 3.54 -29.80 29.92
C PRO A 313 3.29 -28.79 31.04
N GLU A 314 3.78 -27.57 30.87
CA GLU A 314 3.60 -26.49 31.85
C GLU A 314 2.61 -25.44 31.35
N LEU A 315 1.60 -25.11 32.17
CA LEU A 315 0.72 -23.97 31.92
C LEU A 315 1.48 -22.67 32.21
N THR A 316 1.55 -21.75 31.24
CA THR A 316 2.20 -20.46 31.47
C THR A 316 1.41 -19.30 30.91
N ASN A 317 1.09 -18.36 31.80
CA ASN A 317 0.50 -17.06 31.44
C ASN A 317 1.45 -15.92 31.84
N LYS A 318 2.71 -16.24 32.20
CA LYS A 318 3.68 -15.26 32.70
C LYS A 318 4.36 -14.58 31.51
N ASN A 319 4.32 -13.24 31.49
CA ASN A 319 4.97 -12.40 30.48
C ASN A 319 4.50 -12.65 29.04
N VAL A 320 3.27 -13.13 28.85
CA VAL A 320 2.66 -13.33 27.52
C VAL A 320 1.42 -12.45 27.40
N ARG A 321 1.29 -11.76 26.28
CA ARG A 321 0.05 -11.08 25.87
C ARG A 321 -0.65 -11.95 24.84
N ILE A 322 -1.89 -12.35 25.15
CA ILE A 322 -2.76 -13.05 24.19
C ILE A 322 -3.72 -12.01 23.62
N THR A 323 -3.79 -11.94 22.29
CA THR A 323 -4.73 -11.07 21.55
C THR A 323 -5.55 -11.94 20.60
N TYR A 324 -6.79 -11.55 20.35
CA TYR A 324 -7.64 -12.15 19.33
C TYR A 324 -8.25 -11.05 18.47
N GLU A 325 -8.53 -11.37 17.22
CA GLU A 325 -9.18 -10.47 16.27
C GLU A 325 -10.25 -11.28 15.52
N SER A 326 -11.43 -10.69 15.34
CA SER A 326 -12.46 -11.25 14.48
C SER A 326 -12.18 -10.89 13.03
N LEU A 327 -12.07 -11.88 12.16
CA LEU A 327 -12.02 -11.62 10.72
C LEU A 327 -13.45 -11.42 10.18
N PRO A 328 -13.69 -10.42 9.31
CA PRO A 328 -14.96 -10.31 8.59
C PRO A 328 -15.19 -11.56 7.73
N SER A 329 -16.44 -11.98 7.53
CA SER A 329 -16.71 -13.05 6.55
C SER A 329 -16.30 -12.56 5.16
N LEU A 330 -15.66 -13.43 4.37
CA LEU A 330 -15.19 -13.11 3.01
C LEU A 330 -16.33 -12.77 2.04
N ASP A 331 -17.59 -13.06 2.40
CA ASP A 331 -18.79 -12.76 1.61
C ASP A 331 -19.61 -11.57 2.15
N GLY A 332 -19.09 -10.83 3.15
CA GLY A 332 -19.75 -9.64 3.71
C GLY A 332 -21.08 -9.92 4.42
N LYS A 333 -21.41 -11.19 4.69
CA LYS A 333 -22.63 -11.57 5.39
C LYS A 333 -22.42 -11.57 6.89
N TRP A 334 -23.02 -10.58 7.52
CA TRP A 334 -23.30 -10.57 8.94
C TRP A 334 -24.60 -11.33 9.18
N ASN A 335 -24.61 -12.30 10.11
CA ASN A 335 -25.85 -12.63 10.79
C ASN A 335 -26.11 -11.53 11.83
N THR A 336 -26.76 -10.42 11.43
CA THR A 336 -27.14 -9.33 12.34
C THR A 336 -28.41 -9.62 13.14
N THR A 337 -29.07 -10.73 12.87
CA THR A 337 -30.39 -11.04 13.44
C THR A 337 -30.42 -12.48 13.93
N SER A 338 -30.61 -12.64 15.23
CA SER A 338 -31.04 -13.89 15.86
C SER A 338 -32.51 -13.73 16.21
N TYR A 339 -33.37 -14.61 15.69
CA TYR A 339 -34.76 -14.71 16.15
C TYR A 339 -34.81 -15.75 17.28
N THR A 340 -35.53 -15.43 18.35
CA THR A 340 -35.90 -16.39 19.41
C THR A 340 -36.96 -17.36 18.94
#